data_AF-G7WMY6-F1
#
_entry.id   AF-G7WMY6-F1
#
_cell.length_a   1.000
_cell.length_b   1.000
_cell.length_c   1.000
_cell.angle_alpha   90.00
_cell.angle_beta   90.00
_cell.angle_gamma   90.00
#
_symmetry.space_group_name_H-M   'P 1'
#
loop_
_entity.id
_entity.type
_entity.pdbx_description
1 polymer ?
#
loop_
_entity_poly.entity_id
_entity_poly.type
_entity_poly.pdbx_seq_one_letter_code
_entity_poly.pdbx_strand_id
1 'polypeptide(L)' 'MEPEINLTFTDRHLYLLEFLPPGYWKEFADSYNSLPWEERGDERLAIVAENYSYLLDLLVHARLYHLSRMPYEERFR' A
#
# COMPACT_ATOMS: atom_id res chain seq x y z
N MET A 1 -15.52 -0.82 -4.84
CA MET A 1 -14.47 0.10 -5.31
C MET A 1 -13.25 -0.75 -5.62
N GLU A 2 -12.59 -0.54 -6.75
CA GLU A 2 -11.38 -1.29 -7.07
C GLU A 2 -10.24 -0.89 -6.12
N PRO A 3 -9.39 -1.84 -5.70
CA PRO A 3 -8.24 -1.51 -4.88
C PRO A 3 -7.22 -0.67 -5.65
N GLU A 4 -6.83 0.46 -5.10
CA GLU A 4 -5.83 1.36 -5.67
C GLU A 4 -4.85 1.86 -4.60
N ILE A 5 -3.70 2.32 -5.06
CA ILE A 5 -2.67 2.96 -4.23
C ILE A 5 -2.31 4.28 -4.89
N ASN A 6 -2.55 5.38 -4.18
CA ASN A 6 -2.20 6.72 -4.63
C ASN A 6 -0.82 7.09 -4.09
N LEU A 7 0.05 7.58 -4.97
CA LEU A 7 1.41 8.01 -4.65
C LEU A 7 1.54 9.50 -4.93
N THR A 8 1.85 10.27 -3.89
CA THR A 8 2.09 11.72 -3.98
C THR A 8 3.50 12.05 -3.49
N PHE A 9 4.29 12.71 -4.33
CA PHE A 9 5.60 13.23 -3.93
C PHE A 9 5.48 14.64 -3.36
N THR A 10 6.21 14.90 -2.29
CA THR A 10 6.31 16.22 -1.66
C THR A 10 7.60 16.92 -2.09
N ASP A 11 7.65 18.22 -1.86
CA ASP A 11 8.83 19.07 -2.06
C ASP A 11 9.99 18.77 -1.09
N ARG A 12 9.77 17.95 -0.06
CA ARG A 12 10.75 17.61 0.99
C ARG A 12 11.42 16.24 0.79
N HIS A 13 11.40 15.70 -0.42
CA HIS A 13 11.84 14.32 -0.72
C HIS A 13 11.05 13.22 0.00
N LEU A 14 9.90 13.55 0.60
CA LEU A 14 8.97 12.57 1.15
C LEU A 14 7.97 12.15 0.07
N TYR A 15 7.47 10.92 0.17
CA TYR A 15 6.28 10.47 -0.54
C TYR A 15 5.20 10.04 0.45
N LEU A 16 3.95 10.28 0.04
CA LEU A 16 2.74 9.78 0.68
C LEU A 16 2.17 8.66 -0.18
N LEU A 17 1.93 7.51 0.44
CA LEU A 17 1.16 6.41 -0.12
C LEU A 17 -0.17 6.29 0.60
N GLU A 18 -1.26 6.34 -0.14
CA GLU A 18 -2.62 6.14 0.37
C GLU A 18 -3.23 4.90 -0.27
N PHE A 19 -3.76 4.02 0.56
CA PHE A 19 -4.31 2.73 0.14
C PHE A 19 -5.82 2.75 0.22
N LEU A 20 -6.49 2.57 -0.92
CA LEU A 20 -7.94 2.67 -1.02
C LEU A 20 -8.54 1.40 -1.63
N PRO A 21 -9.72 0.94 -1.16
CA PRO A 21 -10.35 1.35 0.09
C PRO A 21 -9.59 0.80 1.31
N PRO A 22 -9.53 1.51 2.46
CA PRO A 22 -8.76 1.08 3.64
C PRO A 22 -9.07 -0.33 4.10
N GLY A 23 -10.37 -0.70 4.14
CA GLY A 23 -10.80 -2.04 4.54
C GLY A 23 -10.27 -3.18 3.65
N TYR A 24 -9.99 -2.91 2.37
CA TYR A 24 -9.36 -3.91 1.50
C TYR A 24 -7.89 -4.15 1.88
N TRP A 25 -7.17 -3.11 2.29
CA TRP A 25 -5.73 -3.14 2.55
C TRP A 25 -5.37 -3.35 4.03
N LYS A 26 -6.35 -3.39 4.93
CA LYS A 26 -6.13 -3.53 6.38
C LYS A 26 -5.31 -4.75 6.76
N GLU A 27 -5.60 -5.94 6.21
CA GLU A 27 -4.80 -7.15 6.50
C GLU A 27 -3.37 -7.06 5.97
N PHE A 28 -3.17 -6.40 4.82
CA PHE A 28 -1.83 -6.09 4.33
C PHE A 28 -1.09 -5.18 5.32
N ALA A 29 -1.73 -4.10 5.77
CA ALA A 29 -1.15 -3.20 6.76
C ALA A 29 -0.85 -3.88 8.08
N ASP A 30 -1.69 -4.85 8.46
CA ASP A 30 -1.51 -5.62 9.69
C ASP A 30 -0.30 -6.54 9.67
N SER A 31 0.09 -7.00 8.49
CA SER A 31 1.25 -7.86 8.28
C SER A 31 2.53 -7.10 7.91
N TYR A 32 2.44 -5.92 7.30
CA TYR A 32 3.58 -5.12 6.86
C TYR A 32 4.07 -4.17 7.97
N ASN A 33 5.15 -4.54 8.65
CA ASN A 33 5.74 -3.80 9.78
C ASN A 33 7.13 -3.22 9.47
N SER A 34 7.56 -3.24 8.20
CA SER A 34 8.87 -2.72 7.78
C SER A 34 8.93 -1.18 7.77
N LEU A 35 7.77 -0.50 7.72
CA LEU A 35 7.64 0.95 7.78
C LEU A 35 6.53 1.35 8.78
N PRO A 36 6.68 2.50 9.45
CA PRO A 36 5.62 3.05 10.28
C PRO A 36 4.46 3.53 9.38
N TRP A 37 3.25 3.20 9.80
CA TRP A 37 2.01 3.75 9.24
C TRP A 37 1.73 5.11 9.88
N GLU A 38 1.49 6.14 9.08
CA GLU A 38 1.05 7.44 9.59
C GLU A 38 -0.40 7.35 10.07
N GLU A 39 -1.23 6.62 9.33
CA GLU A 39 -2.62 6.36 9.68
C GLU A 39 -2.98 4.92 9.32
N ARG A 40 -3.53 4.17 10.28
CA ARG A 40 -3.89 2.76 10.15
C ARG A 40 -5.22 2.53 10.86
N GLY A 41 -6.30 2.94 10.20
CA GLY A 41 -7.66 2.87 10.71
C GLY A 41 -8.67 2.45 9.64
N ASP A 42 -9.93 2.36 10.05
CA ASP A 42 -11.03 1.97 9.14
C ASP A 42 -11.35 3.05 8.10
N GLU A 43 -10.98 4.30 8.39
CA GLU A 43 -11.24 5.47 7.53
C GLU A 43 -10.09 5.81 6.60
N ARG A 44 -8.84 5.50 6.97
CA ARG A 44 -7.65 5.85 6.20
C ARG A 44 -6.46 4.94 6.52
N LEU A 45 -5.68 4.65 5.48
CA LEU A 45 -4.53 3.77 5.54
C LEU A 45 -3.39 4.36 4.71
N ALA A 46 -2.36 4.88 5.37
CA ALA A 46 -1.34 5.72 4.74
C ALA A 46 0.07 5.59 5.36
N ILE A 47 1.08 5.73 4.51
CA ILE A 47 2.52 5.77 4.88
C ILE A 47 3.14 7.04 4.31
N VAL A 48 3.97 7.72 5.12
CA VAL A 48 4.86 8.78 4.66
C VAL A 48 6.30 8.36 4.89
N ALA A 49 7.14 8.43 3.85
CA ALA A 49 8.54 8.04 3.96
C ALA A 49 9.43 8.81 2.97
N GLU A 50 10.73 8.84 3.26
CA GLU A 50 11.72 9.63 2.50
C GLU A 50 12.56 8.76 1.54
N ASN A 51 12.66 7.46 1.82
CA ASN A 51 13.55 6.55 1.10
C ASN A 51 12.80 5.74 0.03
N TYR A 52 13.16 5.98 -1.23
CA TYR A 52 12.60 5.31 -2.41
C TYR A 52 12.88 3.80 -2.47
N SER A 53 13.90 3.29 -1.78
CA SER A 53 14.12 1.85 -1.70
C SER A 53 12.97 1.15 -0.97
N TYR A 54 12.37 1.79 0.03
CA TYR A 54 11.20 1.26 0.72
C TYR A 54 9.92 1.34 -0.12
N LEU A 55 9.83 2.31 -1.02
CA LEU A 55 8.68 2.44 -1.94
C LEU A 55 8.55 1.21 -2.82
N LEU A 56 9.66 0.76 -3.43
CA LEU A 56 9.64 -0.40 -4.31
C LEU A 56 9.27 -1.68 -3.54
N ASP A 57 9.89 -1.91 -2.39
CA ASP A 57 9.61 -3.05 -1.53
C ASP A 57 8.12 -3.12 -1.16
N LEU A 58 7.59 -2.00 -0.69
CA LEU A 58 6.19 -1.88 -0.28
C LEU A 58 5.23 -2.12 -1.46
N LEU A 59 5.49 -1.55 -2.63
CA LEU A 59 4.64 -1.76 -3.82
C LEU A 59 4.66 -3.22 -4.30
N VAL A 60 5.82 -3.89 -4.21
CA VAL A 60 5.94 -5.32 -4.52
C VAL A 60 5.09 -6.14 -3.55
N HIS A 61 5.21 -5.90 -2.25
CA HIS A 61 4.42 -6.60 -1.24
C HIS A 61 2.91 -6.33 -1.38
N ALA A 62 2.52 -5.09 -1.66
CA ALA A 62 1.13 -4.73 -1.92
C ALA A 62 0.59 -5.41 -3.18
N ARG A 63 1.38 -5.52 -4.25
CA ARG A 63 1.00 -6.27 -5.47
C ARG A 63 0.82 -7.76 -5.18
N LEU A 64 1.74 -8.38 -4.43
CA LEU A 64 1.62 -9.79 -4.04
C LEU A 64 0.37 -10.05 -3.21
N TYR A 65 0.07 -9.16 -2.27
CA TYR A 65 -1.18 -9.20 -1.51
C TYR A 65 -2.41 -9.12 -2.42
N HIS A 66 -2.46 -8.15 -3.33
CA HIS A 66 -3.57 -8.00 -4.28
C HIS A 66 -3.76 -9.26 -5.14
N LEU A 67 -2.68 -9.79 -5.72
CA LEU A 67 -2.70 -11.03 -6.51
C LEU A 67 -3.19 -12.23 -5.69
N SER A 68 -2.81 -12.32 -4.41
CA SER A 68 -3.26 -13.42 -3.55
C SER A 68 -4.79 -13.47 -3.37
N ARG A 69 -5.45 -12.32 -3.49
CA ARG A 69 -6.91 -12.17 -3.36
C ARG A 69 -7.66 -12.30 -4.67
N MET A 70 -6.97 -12.35 -5.80
CA MET A 70 -7.58 -12.56 -7.11
C MET A 70 -7.74 -14.07 -7.41
N PRO A 71 -8.78 -14.47 -8.16
CA PRO A 71 -8.86 -15.80 -8.76
C PRO A 71 -7.64 -16.09 -9.64
N TYR A 72 -7.17 -17.35 -9.66
CA TYR A 72 -5.94 -17.74 -10.38
C TYR A 72 -5.94 -17.30 -11.85
N GLU A 73 -7.08 -17.40 -12.52
CA GLU A 73 -7.27 -17.05 -13.93
C GLU A 73 -7.08 -15.55 -14.23
N GLU A 74 -7.26 -14.69 -13.22
CA GLU A 74 -7.15 -13.23 -13.35
C GLU A 74 -5.78 -12.69 -12.94
N ARG A 75 -4.94 -13.50 -12.27
CA ARG A 75 -3.64 -13.06 -11.72
C ARG A 75 -2.58 -12.71 -12.77
N PHE A 76 -2.72 -13.25 -13.98
CA PHE A 76 -1.71 -13.16 -15.04
C PHE A 76 -2.21 -12.44 -16.30
N ARG A 77 -3.39 -11.82 -16.23
CA ARG A 77 -3.88 -10.89 -17.25
C ARG A 77 -3.28 -9.50 -17.04
#